data_AF-A0A4Q5NYT1-F1
#
_entry.id   AF-A0A4Q5NYT1-F1
#
_cell.length_a   1.000
_cell.length_b   1.000
_cell.length_c   1.000
_cell.angle_alpha   90.00
_cell.angle_beta   90.00
_cell.angle_gamma   90.00
#
_symmetry.space_group_name_H-M   'P 1'
#
loop_
_entity.id
_entity.type
_entity.pdbx_description
1 polymer ?
#
loop_
_entity_poly.entity_id
_entity_poly.type
_entity_poly.pdbx_seq_one_letter_code
_entity_poly.pdbx_strand_id
1 'polypeptide(L)'
;MKLFAATTLSLLVFASVNAHAQQAITITRSGSQPAQKAPSANFTGQVTLDTSFRAKEPGRAGGAKVSFEAGARTNWHTHPLGQTLIITTGIGRVQRWGDPIEEVHPGDVVWIPPGQKHWHGAAPTTAMTHFAIAEQLNGKSVEWLEKVSDEQYGKVLTSPQAAKTVNNETRPNGPTRAQQLMGDLAPKLAELTDEVLLGDVWKRPGLSPRDRSLVTVASLIANGNETQLRSHLALAKANGVTEAELAEVMTHLAFYTGWPRAISAVTIAREVFKK
;
A
#
# COMPACT_ATOMS: atom_id res chain seq x y z
N MET A 1 47.54 45.56 -57.48
CA MET A 1 46.13 45.42 -57.08
C MET A 1 45.79 43.93 -57.06
N LYS A 2 45.66 43.33 -55.88
CA LYS A 2 45.34 41.90 -55.72
C LYS A 2 43.84 41.75 -55.48
N LEU A 3 43.17 40.97 -56.33
CA LEU A 3 41.85 40.39 -56.09
C LEU A 3 41.94 39.41 -54.91
N PHE A 4 40.96 39.40 -54.02
CA PHE A 4 40.65 38.24 -53.18
C PHE A 4 39.16 37.94 -53.24
N ALA A 5 38.88 36.68 -53.57
CA ALA A 5 37.57 36.10 -53.78
C ALA A 5 36.83 35.84 -52.46
N ALA A 6 35.51 35.91 -52.55
CA ALA A 6 34.57 35.53 -51.52
C ALA A 6 34.45 34.01 -51.38
N THR A 7 34.38 33.52 -50.15
CA THR A 7 33.64 32.29 -49.82
C THR A 7 33.19 32.31 -48.36
N THR A 8 31.90 32.58 -48.18
CA THR A 8 31.12 32.24 -46.99
C THR A 8 30.57 30.82 -47.15
N LEU A 9 30.77 29.91 -46.18
CA LEU A 9 29.89 28.75 -46.02
C LEU A 9 29.83 28.24 -44.56
N SER A 10 28.73 28.61 -43.92
CA SER A 10 27.88 27.83 -43.00
C SER A 10 28.51 26.94 -41.93
N LEU A 11 28.47 27.41 -40.68
CA LEU A 11 28.67 26.58 -39.49
C LEU A 11 27.58 26.88 -38.42
N LEU A 12 26.31 26.61 -38.74
CA LEU A 12 25.18 26.92 -37.85
C LEU A 12 24.03 25.88 -37.90
N VAL A 13 24.32 24.57 -37.93
CA VAL A 13 23.25 23.54 -37.81
C VAL A 13 23.68 22.28 -37.02
N PHE A 14 24.30 22.43 -35.84
CA PHE A 14 24.52 21.28 -34.95
C PHE A 14 24.13 21.50 -33.47
N ALA A 15 23.59 22.66 -33.10
CA ALA A 15 23.21 22.94 -31.70
C ALA A 15 21.73 22.64 -31.37
N SER A 16 20.87 22.36 -32.35
CA SER A 16 19.41 22.30 -32.14
C SER A 16 18.86 20.92 -31.76
N VAL A 17 19.62 19.84 -31.96
CA VAL A 17 19.13 18.46 -31.71
C VAL A 17 19.18 18.10 -30.22
N ASN A 18 20.08 18.71 -29.43
CA ASN A 18 20.23 18.41 -28.00
C ASN A 18 19.23 19.12 -27.08
N ALA A 19 18.55 20.18 -27.54
CA ALA A 19 17.61 20.92 -26.69
C ALA A 19 16.25 20.21 -26.53
N HIS A 20 15.81 19.42 -27.52
CA HIS A 20 14.51 18.74 -27.48
C HIS A 20 14.50 17.51 -26.55
N ALA A 21 15.63 16.83 -26.38
CA ALA A 21 15.72 15.67 -25.47
C ALA A 21 15.53 16.04 -23.99
N GLN A 22 15.73 17.32 -23.64
CA GLN A 22 15.66 17.79 -22.26
C GLN A 22 14.25 18.22 -21.81
N GLN A 23 13.28 18.26 -22.72
CA GLN A 23 11.89 18.67 -22.45
C GLN A 23 10.88 17.51 -22.51
N ALA A 24 11.31 16.29 -22.83
CA ALA A 24 10.41 15.14 -22.94
C ALA A 24 9.95 14.63 -21.56
N ILE A 25 8.67 14.27 -21.46
CA ILE A 25 8.12 13.60 -20.28
C ILE A 25 8.88 12.29 -20.05
N THR A 26 9.49 12.15 -18.87
CA THR A 26 10.12 10.90 -18.44
C THR A 26 9.12 10.06 -17.64
N ILE A 27 8.94 8.80 -18.02
CA ILE A 27 8.08 7.86 -17.30
C ILE A 27 8.93 6.75 -16.69
N THR A 28 9.03 6.72 -15.37
CA THR A 28 9.52 5.53 -14.65
C THR A 28 8.38 4.53 -14.55
N ARG A 29 8.47 3.42 -15.28
CA ARG A 29 7.38 2.43 -15.35
C ARG A 29 7.34 1.62 -14.06
N SER A 30 6.14 1.32 -13.57
CA SER A 30 5.98 0.42 -12.42
C SER A 30 6.69 -0.91 -12.68
N GLY A 31 7.46 -1.39 -11.71
CA GLY A 31 8.24 -2.63 -11.81
C GLY A 31 9.58 -2.50 -12.56
N SER A 32 9.89 -1.34 -13.16
CA SER A 32 11.19 -1.15 -13.82
C SER A 32 12.36 -1.05 -12.84
N GLN A 33 12.08 -0.78 -11.57
CA GLN A 33 13.07 -0.81 -10.50
C GLN A 33 12.59 -1.74 -9.39
N PRO A 34 13.44 -2.67 -8.93
CA PRO A 34 13.09 -3.54 -7.82
C PRO A 34 13.04 -2.72 -6.52
N ALA A 35 12.05 -3.04 -5.69
CA ALA A 35 11.99 -2.51 -4.34
C ALA A 35 13.17 -3.06 -3.52
N GLN A 36 13.72 -2.23 -2.63
CA GLN A 36 14.92 -2.54 -1.87
C GLN A 36 14.59 -2.66 -0.38
N LYS A 37 15.25 -3.59 0.31
CA LYS A 37 15.17 -3.66 1.78
C LYS A 37 15.80 -2.41 2.38
N ALA A 38 15.10 -1.79 3.34
CA ALA A 38 15.62 -0.60 4.01
C ALA A 38 16.84 -0.93 4.89
N PRO A 39 17.82 -0.03 5.02
CA PRO A 39 19.00 -0.25 5.87
C PRO A 39 18.60 -0.41 7.35
N SER A 40 18.94 -1.52 7.98
CA SER A 40 18.62 -1.78 9.40
C SER A 40 19.25 -0.78 10.39
N ALA A 41 20.20 0.03 9.92
CA ALA A 41 20.74 1.15 10.69
C ALA A 41 19.69 2.25 10.97
N ASN A 42 18.73 2.44 10.06
CA ASN A 42 17.76 3.55 10.09
C ASN A 42 16.33 3.11 10.41
N PHE A 43 16.10 1.80 10.53
CA PHE A 43 14.78 1.20 10.68
C PHE A 43 14.81 0.06 11.68
N THR A 44 13.72 -0.11 12.40
CA THR A 44 13.42 -1.30 13.19
C THR A 44 12.32 -2.09 12.50
N GLY A 45 12.48 -3.42 12.40
CA GLY A 45 11.55 -4.30 11.68
C GLY A 45 11.84 -4.42 10.19
N GLN A 46 10.90 -5.03 9.45
CA GLN A 46 11.02 -5.20 8.00
C GLN A 46 10.40 -4.00 7.28
N VAL A 47 11.20 -3.35 6.43
CA VAL A 47 10.79 -2.18 5.66
C VAL A 47 11.32 -2.32 4.23
N THR A 48 10.47 -1.99 3.26
CA THR A 48 10.81 -1.99 1.83
C THR A 48 10.66 -0.59 1.26
N LEU A 49 11.62 -0.18 0.40
CA LEU A 49 11.73 1.13 -0.22
C LEU A 49 11.62 1.02 -1.74
N ASP A 50 10.84 1.90 -2.33
CA ASP A 50 10.81 2.17 -3.77
C ASP A 50 11.10 3.66 -3.99
N THR A 51 12.33 3.95 -4.42
CA THR A 51 12.89 5.31 -4.56
C THR A 51 12.78 5.83 -5.99
N SER A 52 11.78 5.37 -6.75
CA SER A 52 11.62 5.69 -8.17
C SER A 52 11.30 7.15 -8.47
N PHE A 53 11.04 7.98 -7.45
CA PHE A 53 10.76 9.41 -7.62
C PHE A 53 11.84 10.31 -7.00
N ARG A 54 12.56 11.00 -7.88
CA ARG A 54 13.48 12.08 -7.52
C ARG A 54 13.48 13.10 -8.66
N ALA A 55 13.24 14.36 -8.33
CA ALA A 55 13.36 15.43 -9.32
C ALA A 55 14.81 15.57 -9.76
N LYS A 56 15.00 15.90 -11.04
CA LYS A 56 16.28 16.37 -11.56
C LYS A 56 16.40 17.87 -11.29
N GLU A 57 17.63 18.37 -11.20
CA GLU A 57 17.90 19.80 -11.11
C GLU A 57 17.11 20.59 -12.18
N PRO A 58 16.48 21.73 -11.83
CA PRO A 58 16.57 22.46 -10.55
C PRO A 58 15.57 22.00 -9.46
N GLY A 59 14.83 20.92 -9.71
CA GLY A 59 13.87 20.38 -8.74
C GLY A 59 14.59 19.70 -7.57
N ARG A 60 14.10 19.96 -6.35
CA ARG A 60 14.72 19.46 -5.11
C ARG A 60 13.93 18.35 -4.43
N ALA A 61 12.67 18.18 -4.83
CA ALA A 61 11.77 17.19 -4.27
C ALA A 61 12.20 15.77 -4.65
N GLY A 62 12.12 14.86 -3.69
CA GLY A 62 12.30 13.44 -3.91
C GLY A 62 11.74 12.66 -2.74
N GLY A 63 11.91 11.34 -2.80
CA GLY A 63 11.44 10.51 -1.71
C GLY A 63 11.32 9.04 -2.07
N ALA A 64 10.48 8.34 -1.33
CA ALA A 64 10.22 6.92 -1.54
C ALA A 64 8.77 6.55 -1.24
N LYS A 65 8.27 5.53 -1.94
CA LYS A 65 7.16 4.73 -1.42
C LYS A 65 7.77 3.76 -0.41
N VAL A 66 7.28 3.80 0.81
CA VAL A 66 7.82 3.05 1.95
C VAL A 66 6.75 2.13 2.49
N SER A 67 7.05 0.84 2.56
CA SER A 67 6.17 -0.18 3.14
C SER A 67 6.79 -0.74 4.41
N PHE A 68 6.06 -0.66 5.51
CA PHE A 68 6.42 -1.17 6.82
C PHE A 68 5.57 -2.40 7.13
N GLU A 69 6.22 -3.52 7.48
CA GLU A 69 5.51 -4.63 8.12
C GLU A 69 5.02 -4.21 9.51
N ALA A 70 4.05 -4.96 10.07
CA ALA A 70 3.50 -4.69 11.41
C ALA A 70 4.61 -4.49 12.45
N GLY A 71 4.53 -3.40 13.22
CA GLY A 71 5.54 -3.02 14.22
C GLY A 71 6.84 -2.42 13.68
N ALA A 72 7.04 -2.36 12.36
CA ALA A 72 8.22 -1.74 11.77
C ALA A 72 8.09 -0.21 11.74
N ARG A 73 9.21 0.48 11.98
CA ARG A 73 9.27 1.94 12.06
C ARG A 73 10.64 2.49 11.72
N THR A 74 10.68 3.77 11.38
CA THR A 74 11.92 4.55 11.28
C THR A 74 12.60 4.71 12.64
N ASN A 75 13.90 5.00 12.63
CA ASN A 75 14.54 5.69 13.76
C ASN A 75 13.97 7.10 13.90
N TRP A 76 14.25 7.74 15.04
CA TRP A 76 14.08 9.18 15.14
C TRP A 76 14.92 9.87 14.06
N HIS A 77 14.37 10.90 13.43
CA HIS A 77 15.07 11.67 12.41
C HIS A 77 14.48 13.07 12.25
N THR A 78 15.17 13.92 11.48
CA THR A 78 14.70 15.25 11.08
C THR A 78 14.85 15.46 9.58
N HIS A 79 14.08 16.41 9.03
CA HIS A 79 14.19 16.87 7.65
C HIS A 79 14.48 18.37 7.61
N PRO A 80 15.49 18.85 6.85
CA PRO A 80 15.89 20.25 6.86
C PRO A 80 14.85 21.20 6.24
N LEU A 81 13.97 20.68 5.38
CA LEU A 81 12.90 21.43 4.72
C LEU A 81 11.52 20.79 4.98
N GLY A 82 11.41 19.96 6.01
CA GLY A 82 10.19 19.24 6.35
C GLY A 82 9.93 18.01 5.47
N GLN A 83 8.82 17.35 5.74
CA GLN A 83 8.39 16.14 5.02
C GLN A 83 6.87 16.06 4.95
N THR A 84 6.37 15.60 3.80
CA THR A 84 4.97 15.23 3.60
C THR A 84 4.85 13.72 3.47
N LEU A 85 3.94 13.12 4.24
CA LEU A 85 3.53 11.72 4.09
C LEU A 85 2.14 11.65 3.46
N ILE A 86 1.96 10.72 2.53
CA ILE A 86 0.64 10.41 1.96
C ILE A 86 0.39 8.93 2.16
N ILE A 87 -0.52 8.58 3.06
CA ILE A 87 -0.79 7.18 3.43
C ILE A 87 -1.66 6.53 2.36
N THR A 88 -1.28 5.35 1.90
CA THR A 88 -1.97 4.66 0.79
C THR A 88 -2.62 3.34 1.19
N THR A 89 -2.06 2.62 2.16
CA THR A 89 -2.61 1.35 2.64
C THR A 89 -2.30 1.11 4.11
N GLY A 90 -3.17 0.38 4.82
CA GLY A 90 -2.90 -0.10 6.16
C GLY A 90 -3.08 0.97 7.25
N ILE A 91 -2.58 0.69 8.46
CA ILE A 91 -2.69 1.61 9.61
C ILE A 91 -1.28 1.89 10.13
N GLY A 92 -0.93 3.17 10.18
CA GLY A 92 0.37 3.66 10.60
C GLY A 92 0.32 4.40 11.92
N ARG A 93 1.52 4.76 12.41
CA ARG A 93 1.71 5.66 13.54
C ARG A 93 2.73 6.73 13.18
N VAL A 94 2.53 7.94 13.69
CA VAL A 94 3.50 9.03 13.62
C VAL A 94 3.63 9.69 14.99
N GLN A 95 4.81 10.16 15.32
CA GLN A 95 5.04 10.90 16.56
C GLN A 95 6.13 11.94 16.37
N ARG A 96 5.85 13.17 16.83
CA ARG A 96 6.88 14.18 17.09
C ARG A 96 7.40 14.01 18.52
N TRP A 97 8.69 14.24 18.72
CA TRP A 97 9.30 14.10 20.05
C TRP A 97 8.55 14.90 21.12
N GLY A 98 8.12 14.20 22.17
CA GLY A 98 7.39 14.78 23.30
C GLY A 98 5.86 14.83 23.14
N ASP A 99 5.33 14.59 21.94
CA ASP A 99 3.89 14.57 21.68
C ASP A 99 3.29 13.16 21.84
N PRO A 100 1.96 13.03 21.93
CA PRO A 100 1.27 11.75 21.77
C PRO A 100 1.57 11.07 20.42
N ILE A 101 1.45 9.75 20.39
CA ILE A 101 1.48 8.98 19.15
C ILE A 101 0.11 9.13 18.46
N GLU A 102 0.13 9.51 17.19
CA GLU A 102 -1.07 9.63 16.36
C GLU A 102 -1.16 8.45 15.40
N GLU A 103 -2.37 7.93 15.20
CA GLU A 103 -2.66 6.89 14.20
C GLU A 103 -2.99 7.53 12.85
N VAL A 104 -2.52 6.93 11.76
CA VAL A 104 -2.73 7.45 10.40
C VAL A 104 -3.27 6.38 9.46
N HIS A 105 -4.17 6.78 8.56
CA HIS A 105 -4.99 5.90 7.73
C HIS A 105 -4.87 6.24 6.24
N PRO A 106 -5.26 5.34 5.33
CA PRO A 106 -5.22 5.60 3.89
C PRO A 106 -6.04 6.85 3.53
N GLY A 107 -5.42 7.77 2.81
CA GLY A 107 -6.01 9.08 2.48
C GLY A 107 -5.51 10.23 3.36
N ASP A 108 -4.95 9.94 4.53
CA ASP A 108 -4.37 10.97 5.40
C ASP A 108 -3.09 11.55 4.78
N VAL A 109 -2.93 12.87 4.97
CA VAL A 109 -1.73 13.63 4.58
C VAL A 109 -1.09 14.20 5.84
N VAL A 110 0.14 13.78 6.13
CA VAL A 110 0.88 14.24 7.31
C VAL A 110 1.92 15.26 6.86
N TRP A 111 1.88 16.46 7.42
CA TRP A 111 2.95 17.45 7.26
C TRP A 111 3.80 17.50 8.52
N ILE A 112 5.10 17.27 8.35
CA ILE A 112 6.11 17.37 9.41
C ILE A 112 6.98 18.60 9.11
N PRO A 113 6.87 19.67 9.92
CA PRO A 113 7.65 20.89 9.70
C PRO A 113 9.18 20.67 9.77
N PRO A 114 9.97 21.58 9.16
CA PRO A 114 11.43 21.51 9.18
C PRO A 114 12.05 21.36 10.58
N GLY A 115 13.08 20.53 10.68
CA GLY A 115 13.87 20.33 11.89
C GLY A 115 13.17 19.58 13.02
N GLN A 116 11.91 19.17 12.86
CA GLN A 116 11.21 18.43 13.91
C GLN A 116 11.74 16.99 14.01
N LYS A 117 12.15 16.61 15.23
CA LYS A 117 12.49 15.23 15.56
C LYS A 117 11.21 14.40 15.62
N HIS A 118 11.12 13.40 14.77
CA HIS A 118 9.93 12.57 14.63
C HIS A 118 10.28 11.13 14.20
N TRP A 119 9.31 10.25 14.30
CA TRP A 119 9.32 8.94 13.65
C TRP A 119 7.94 8.63 13.09
N HIS A 120 7.91 7.67 12.17
CA HIS A 120 6.70 7.06 11.63
C HIS A 120 6.94 5.60 11.25
N GLY A 121 5.85 4.83 11.19
CA GLY A 121 5.90 3.41 10.87
C GLY A 121 4.52 2.77 10.86
N ALA A 122 4.50 1.45 10.78
CA ALA A 122 3.28 0.65 10.91
C ALA A 122 2.75 0.67 12.35
N ALA A 123 1.45 0.43 12.52
CA ALA A 123 0.86 0.07 13.81
C ALA A 123 1.31 -1.35 14.25
N PRO A 124 1.09 -1.75 15.52
CA PRO A 124 1.69 -2.96 16.07
C PRO A 124 1.27 -4.27 15.38
N THR A 125 0.06 -4.31 14.80
CA THR A 125 -0.56 -5.53 14.25
C THR A 125 -0.91 -5.43 12.77
N THR A 126 -0.67 -4.28 12.13
CA THR A 126 -1.03 -4.03 10.74
C THR A 126 0.11 -3.35 10.01
N ALA A 127 0.45 -3.85 8.83
CA ALA A 127 1.38 -3.18 7.93
C ALA A 127 0.84 -1.81 7.47
N MET A 128 1.71 -0.95 6.96
CA MET A 128 1.35 0.35 6.39
C MET A 128 2.26 0.71 5.21
N THR A 129 1.70 1.33 4.17
CA THR A 129 2.46 1.93 3.07
C THR A 129 2.10 3.40 2.90
N HIS A 130 3.11 4.22 2.65
CA HIS A 130 2.93 5.63 2.31
C HIS A 130 3.95 6.10 1.27
N PHE A 131 3.68 7.26 0.66
CA PHE A 131 4.71 8.06 0.01
C PHE A 131 5.33 9.01 1.04
N ALA A 132 6.65 9.14 1.03
CA ALA A 132 7.40 10.07 1.87
C ALA A 132 8.11 11.07 0.98
N ILE A 133 7.71 12.34 1.01
CA ILE A 133 8.20 13.39 0.10
C ILE A 133 8.96 14.42 0.93
N ALA A 134 10.21 14.70 0.55
CA ALA A 134 11.02 15.74 1.18
C ALA A 134 11.91 16.44 0.14
N GLU A 135 12.27 17.69 0.42
CA GLU A 135 13.25 18.42 -0.38
C GLU A 135 14.66 18.27 0.17
N GLN A 136 15.65 18.32 -0.72
CA GLN A 136 17.06 18.38 -0.34
C GLN A 136 17.51 19.81 -0.08
N LEU A 137 18.28 20.00 0.98
CA LEU A 137 19.06 21.21 1.26
C LEU A 137 20.54 20.80 1.28
N ASN A 138 21.36 21.41 0.41
CA ASN A 138 22.79 21.11 0.28
C ASN A 138 23.10 19.61 0.10
N GLY A 139 22.31 18.93 -0.74
CA GLY A 139 22.44 17.49 -1.01
C GLY A 139 21.96 16.57 0.12
N LYS A 140 21.41 17.11 1.22
CA LYS A 140 20.85 16.33 2.34
C LYS A 140 19.35 16.52 2.42
N SER A 141 18.61 15.43 2.56
CA SER A 141 17.16 15.46 2.82
C SER A 141 16.79 14.96 4.21
N VAL A 142 17.67 14.26 4.93
CA VAL A 142 17.36 13.64 6.23
C VAL A 142 18.59 13.63 7.13
N GLU A 143 18.36 13.80 8.42
CA GLU A 143 19.35 13.56 9.48
C GLU A 143 18.81 12.45 10.39
N TRP A 144 19.50 11.31 10.40
CA TRP A 144 19.12 10.14 11.19
C TRP A 144 19.67 10.24 12.61
N LEU A 145 18.84 9.87 13.57
CA LEU A 145 19.17 9.87 14.99
C LEU A 145 19.02 8.44 15.55
N GLU A 146 18.77 8.32 16.85
CA GLU A 146 18.68 7.05 17.54
C GLU A 146 17.41 6.25 17.20
N LYS A 147 17.44 4.95 17.48
CA LYS A 147 16.29 4.06 17.34
C LYS A 147 15.14 4.49 18.24
N VAL A 148 13.92 4.30 17.74
CA VAL A 148 12.71 4.32 18.58
C VAL A 148 12.67 3.03 19.39
N SER A 149 12.87 3.15 20.71
CA SER A 149 12.78 2.01 21.63
C SER A 149 11.37 1.39 21.63
N ASP A 150 11.26 0.14 22.06
CA ASP A 150 9.95 -0.51 22.19
C ASP A 150 9.03 0.19 23.20
N GLU A 151 9.61 0.83 24.22
CA GLU A 151 8.88 1.66 25.19
C GLU A 151 8.33 2.92 24.53
N GLN A 152 9.15 3.68 23.79
CA GLN A 152 8.72 4.85 23.03
C GLN A 152 7.67 4.52 21.96
N TYR A 153 7.73 3.32 21.38
CA TYR A 153 6.76 2.86 20.40
C TYR A 153 5.37 2.55 21.02
N GLY A 154 5.29 2.40 22.35
CA GLY A 154 4.03 2.24 23.08
C GLY A 154 3.30 0.93 22.75
N LYS A 155 3.94 -0.22 23.01
CA LYS A 155 3.23 -1.51 23.01
C LYS A 155 2.20 -1.53 24.15
N VAL A 156 0.91 -1.48 23.81
CA VAL A 156 -0.14 -2.01 24.69
C VAL A 156 -0.48 -3.43 24.21
N LEU A 157 -0.25 -4.41 25.10
CA LEU A 157 -0.72 -5.78 24.96
C LEU A 157 -2.22 -5.87 25.32
N THR A 158 -2.92 -6.78 24.63
CA THR A 158 -4.27 -7.34 24.88
C THR A 158 -5.50 -6.53 24.47
N SER A 159 -6.32 -7.19 23.63
CA SER A 159 -7.61 -6.73 23.11
C SER A 159 -8.67 -6.59 24.23
N PRO A 160 -9.65 -5.67 24.09
CA PRO A 160 -10.76 -5.58 25.03
C PRO A 160 -11.71 -6.79 24.91
N GLN A 161 -12.00 -7.41 26.06
CA GLN A 161 -13.18 -8.24 26.27
C GLN A 161 -14.44 -7.36 26.34
N ALA A 162 -15.38 -7.57 25.40
CA ALA A 162 -16.82 -7.28 25.50
C ALA A 162 -17.46 -7.67 24.14
N ALA A 163 -18.59 -8.36 24.00
CA ALA A 163 -19.59 -8.82 24.95
C ALA A 163 -20.51 -9.88 24.30
N LYS A 164 -21.13 -10.68 25.17
CA LYS A 164 -22.44 -11.37 25.07
C LYS A 164 -22.56 -12.67 24.26
N THR A 165 -22.87 -13.71 25.04
CA THR A 165 -23.55 -14.96 24.72
C THR A 165 -24.65 -14.79 23.65
N VAL A 166 -24.47 -15.47 22.52
CA VAL A 166 -25.56 -15.87 21.63
C VAL A 166 -25.78 -17.36 21.83
N ASN A 167 -27.04 -17.73 22.09
CA ASN A 167 -27.47 -19.09 22.38
C ASN A 167 -27.08 -20.04 21.24
N ASN A 168 -26.47 -21.15 21.63
CA ASN A 168 -25.92 -22.17 20.75
C ASN A 168 -27.03 -23.17 20.41
N GLU A 169 -27.92 -22.82 19.49
CA GLU A 169 -28.86 -23.79 18.92
C GLU A 169 -28.49 -24.11 17.47
N THR A 170 -28.19 -25.39 17.24
CA THR A 170 -27.93 -26.06 15.96
C THR A 170 -26.64 -25.69 15.21
N ARG A 171 -25.48 -26.06 15.76
CA ARG A 171 -24.28 -26.32 14.95
C ARG A 171 -24.25 -27.81 14.55
N PRO A 172 -23.98 -28.17 13.28
CA PRO A 172 -23.79 -29.55 12.88
C PRO A 172 -22.59 -30.18 13.61
N ASN A 173 -22.65 -31.49 13.90
CA ASN A 173 -21.60 -32.20 14.63
C ASN A 173 -20.26 -32.19 13.86
N GLY A 174 -19.31 -31.37 14.31
CA GLY A 174 -17.93 -31.31 13.82
C GLY A 174 -17.36 -29.88 13.80
N PRO A 175 -16.02 -29.69 13.81
CA PRO A 175 -15.42 -28.37 13.69
C PRO A 175 -15.77 -27.74 12.33
N THR A 176 -16.18 -26.48 12.35
CA THR A 176 -16.47 -25.68 11.14
C THR A 176 -15.23 -25.60 10.23
N ARG A 177 -15.41 -25.16 8.98
CA ARG A 177 -14.27 -25.00 8.07
C ARG A 177 -13.24 -24.00 8.61
N ALA A 178 -13.68 -22.93 9.27
CA ALA A 178 -12.79 -21.98 9.93
C ALA A 178 -11.99 -22.64 11.06
N GLN A 179 -12.66 -23.44 11.91
CA GLN A 179 -11.99 -24.20 12.98
C GLN A 179 -11.00 -25.24 12.44
N GLN A 180 -11.32 -25.91 11.33
CA GLN A 180 -10.40 -26.86 10.70
C GLN A 180 -9.16 -26.20 10.11
N LEU A 181 -9.29 -24.97 9.58
CA LEU A 181 -8.20 -24.27 8.89
C LEU A 181 -7.25 -23.56 9.84
N MET A 182 -7.76 -23.05 10.97
CA MET A 182 -7.00 -22.17 11.84
C MET A 182 -7.42 -22.24 13.31
N GLY A 183 -8.26 -23.19 13.72
CA GLY A 183 -8.77 -23.28 15.10
C GLY A 183 -7.69 -23.68 16.11
N ASP A 184 -6.70 -24.45 15.68
CA ASP A 184 -5.55 -24.86 16.48
C ASP A 184 -4.56 -23.71 16.73
N LEU A 185 -4.30 -22.89 15.71
CA LEU A 185 -3.35 -21.77 15.76
C LEU A 185 -3.99 -20.45 16.22
N ALA A 186 -5.20 -20.16 15.75
CA ALA A 186 -5.91 -18.90 15.93
C ALA A 186 -7.39 -19.13 16.27
N PRO A 187 -7.70 -19.77 17.42
CA PRO A 187 -9.06 -20.17 17.79
C PRO A 187 -10.06 -19.01 17.82
N LYS A 188 -9.63 -17.83 18.27
CA LYS A 188 -10.50 -16.64 18.29
C LYS A 188 -10.83 -16.13 16.89
N LEU A 189 -9.89 -16.23 15.95
CA LEU A 189 -10.15 -15.84 14.56
C LEU A 189 -11.14 -16.80 13.90
N ALA A 190 -11.03 -18.11 14.18
CA ALA A 190 -11.99 -19.11 13.75
C ALA A 190 -13.39 -18.82 14.32
N GLU A 191 -13.49 -18.55 15.61
CA GLU A 191 -14.74 -18.16 16.27
C GLU A 191 -15.36 -16.89 15.65
N LEU A 192 -14.57 -15.82 15.47
CA LEU A 192 -15.04 -14.57 14.85
C LEU A 192 -15.47 -14.78 13.39
N THR A 193 -14.80 -15.67 12.66
CA THR A 193 -15.19 -16.02 11.30
C THR A 193 -16.54 -16.71 11.28
N ASP A 194 -16.78 -17.66 12.18
CA ASP A 194 -18.03 -18.40 12.26
C ASP A 194 -19.19 -17.54 12.76
N GLU A 195 -19.00 -16.83 13.87
CA GLU A 195 -20.08 -16.19 14.60
C GLU A 195 -20.36 -14.78 14.09
N VAL A 196 -19.31 -14.00 13.84
CA VAL A 196 -19.47 -12.59 13.44
C VAL A 196 -19.51 -12.47 11.92
N LEU A 197 -18.47 -12.92 11.22
CA LEU A 197 -18.39 -12.73 9.77
C LEU A 197 -19.49 -13.51 9.05
N LEU A 198 -19.47 -14.84 9.14
CA LEU A 198 -20.41 -15.71 8.43
C LEU A 198 -21.76 -15.84 9.14
N GLY A 199 -21.76 -15.79 10.47
CA GLY A 199 -22.93 -15.95 11.32
C GLY A 199 -23.85 -14.73 11.37
N ASP A 200 -23.28 -13.52 11.34
CA ASP A 200 -24.02 -12.25 11.39
C ASP A 200 -23.83 -11.45 10.09
N VAL A 201 -22.63 -10.89 9.86
CA VAL A 201 -22.38 -9.87 8.81
C VAL A 201 -22.85 -10.34 7.42
N TRP A 202 -22.58 -11.58 7.05
CA TRP A 202 -23.00 -12.16 5.76
C TRP A 202 -24.51 -12.46 5.65
N LYS A 203 -25.21 -12.53 6.78
CA LYS A 203 -26.67 -12.81 6.87
C LYS A 203 -27.52 -11.58 7.14
N ARG A 204 -26.92 -10.43 7.45
CA ARG A 204 -27.65 -9.19 7.74
C ARG A 204 -28.59 -8.80 6.59
N PRO A 205 -29.82 -8.33 6.89
CA PRO A 205 -30.72 -7.80 5.88
C PRO A 205 -30.13 -6.54 5.22
N GLY A 206 -30.50 -6.28 3.97
CA GLY A 206 -30.11 -5.08 3.20
C GLY A 206 -29.19 -5.35 2.00
N LEU A 207 -28.36 -6.39 2.07
CA LEU A 207 -27.62 -6.89 0.90
C LEU A 207 -27.77 -8.40 0.80
N SER A 208 -28.08 -8.87 -0.41
CA SER A 208 -28.16 -10.29 -0.70
C SER A 208 -26.77 -10.96 -0.61
N PRO A 209 -26.68 -12.28 -0.39
CA PRO A 209 -25.41 -13.00 -0.47
C PRO A 209 -24.69 -12.79 -1.82
N ARG A 210 -25.46 -12.63 -2.91
CA ARG A 210 -24.95 -12.30 -4.24
C ARG A 210 -24.19 -10.97 -4.22
N ASP A 211 -24.84 -9.91 -3.74
CA ASP A 211 -24.27 -8.56 -3.77
C ASP A 211 -23.10 -8.43 -2.78
N ARG A 212 -23.17 -9.11 -1.63
CA ARG A 212 -22.04 -9.20 -0.69
C ARG A 212 -20.83 -9.87 -1.32
N SER A 213 -21.03 -10.97 -2.06
CA SER A 213 -19.97 -11.60 -2.82
C SER A 213 -19.40 -10.67 -3.89
N LEU A 214 -20.24 -9.94 -4.61
CA LEU A 214 -19.80 -9.00 -5.65
C LEU A 214 -18.92 -7.88 -5.07
N VAL A 215 -19.35 -7.25 -3.97
CA VAL A 215 -18.59 -6.20 -3.27
C VAL A 215 -17.28 -6.76 -2.68
N THR A 216 -17.32 -7.98 -2.14
CA THR A 216 -16.12 -8.63 -1.59
C THR A 216 -15.10 -8.91 -2.69
N VAL A 217 -15.52 -9.48 -3.82
CA VAL A 217 -14.66 -9.72 -4.99
C VAL A 217 -14.08 -8.40 -5.50
N ALA A 218 -14.91 -7.38 -5.69
CA ALA A 218 -14.45 -6.06 -6.14
C ALA A 218 -13.39 -5.46 -5.20
N SER A 219 -13.60 -5.59 -3.89
CA SER A 219 -12.66 -5.11 -2.86
C SER A 219 -11.33 -5.89 -2.89
N LEU A 220 -11.38 -7.21 -3.05
CA LEU A 220 -10.18 -8.04 -3.15
C LEU A 220 -9.36 -7.70 -4.40
N ILE A 221 -10.03 -7.49 -5.54
CA ILE A 221 -9.38 -7.05 -6.78
C ILE A 221 -8.74 -5.67 -6.57
N ALA A 222 -9.50 -4.71 -6.02
CA ALA A 222 -9.02 -3.34 -5.81
C ALA A 222 -7.78 -3.27 -4.91
N ASN A 223 -7.68 -4.15 -3.91
CA ASN A 223 -6.53 -4.22 -3.01
C ASN A 223 -5.38 -5.08 -3.53
N GLY A 224 -5.60 -5.93 -4.55
CA GLY A 224 -4.60 -6.88 -5.05
C GLY A 224 -4.47 -8.14 -4.18
N ASN A 225 -5.52 -8.52 -3.44
CA ASN A 225 -5.51 -9.65 -2.51
C ASN A 225 -5.77 -10.99 -3.22
N GLU A 226 -4.85 -11.38 -4.10
CA GLU A 226 -4.98 -12.53 -4.99
C GLU A 226 -5.19 -13.88 -4.26
N THR A 227 -4.54 -14.08 -3.11
CA THR A 227 -4.62 -15.33 -2.33
C THR A 227 -6.05 -15.63 -1.86
N GLN A 228 -6.83 -14.61 -1.54
CA GLN A 228 -8.23 -14.75 -1.11
C GLN A 228 -9.20 -14.70 -2.29
N LEU A 229 -8.81 -14.09 -3.41
CA LEU A 229 -9.70 -13.86 -4.54
C LEU A 229 -10.28 -15.17 -5.12
N ARG A 230 -9.47 -16.25 -5.17
CA ARG A 230 -9.90 -17.54 -5.74
C ARG A 230 -11.13 -18.13 -5.03
N SER A 231 -11.08 -18.23 -3.70
CA SER A 231 -12.18 -18.82 -2.91
C SER A 231 -13.42 -17.93 -2.97
N HIS A 232 -13.25 -16.60 -2.99
CA HIS A 232 -14.35 -15.66 -3.08
C HIS A 232 -15.00 -15.58 -4.47
N LEU A 233 -14.27 -15.84 -5.56
CA LEU A 233 -14.86 -16.01 -6.89
C LEU A 233 -15.75 -17.25 -6.96
N ALA A 234 -15.31 -18.37 -6.37
CA ALA A 234 -16.12 -19.58 -6.28
C ALA A 234 -17.38 -19.35 -5.42
N LEU A 235 -17.23 -18.66 -4.29
CA LEU A 235 -18.37 -18.28 -3.44
C LEU A 235 -19.34 -17.32 -4.14
N ALA A 236 -18.83 -16.37 -4.93
CA ALA A 236 -19.65 -15.47 -5.73
C ALA A 236 -20.51 -16.24 -6.74
N LYS A 237 -19.93 -17.22 -7.43
CA LYS A 237 -20.69 -18.13 -8.31
C LYS A 237 -21.75 -18.91 -7.55
N ALA A 238 -21.39 -19.50 -6.40
CA ALA A 238 -22.33 -20.24 -5.57
C ALA A 238 -23.50 -19.37 -5.07
N ASN A 239 -23.26 -18.07 -4.85
CA ASN A 239 -24.27 -17.08 -4.47
C ASN A 239 -25.00 -16.45 -5.67
N GLY A 240 -24.79 -16.94 -6.90
CA GLY A 240 -25.55 -16.53 -8.08
C GLY A 240 -24.97 -15.35 -8.87
N VAL A 241 -23.71 -14.96 -8.64
CA VAL A 241 -23.01 -14.04 -9.56
C VAL A 241 -22.52 -14.83 -10.77
N THR A 242 -22.87 -14.39 -11.97
CA THR A 242 -22.47 -15.08 -13.21
C THR A 242 -21.01 -14.81 -13.56
N GLU A 243 -20.41 -15.69 -14.37
CA GLU A 243 -19.05 -15.49 -14.88
C GLU A 243 -18.94 -14.21 -15.74
N ALA A 244 -19.99 -13.89 -16.48
CA ALA A 244 -20.06 -12.65 -17.28
C ALA A 244 -20.05 -11.41 -16.37
N GLU A 245 -20.83 -11.40 -15.29
CA GLU A 245 -20.84 -10.28 -14.34
C GLU A 245 -19.49 -10.12 -13.63
N LEU A 246 -18.83 -11.23 -13.27
CA LEU A 246 -17.49 -11.19 -12.69
C LEU A 246 -16.45 -10.65 -13.69
N ALA A 247 -16.56 -11.01 -14.97
CA ALA A 247 -15.71 -10.47 -16.03
C ALA A 247 -15.94 -8.95 -16.23
N GLU A 248 -17.19 -8.49 -16.17
CA GLU A 248 -17.53 -7.06 -16.22
C GLU A 248 -16.96 -6.31 -15.01
N VAL A 249 -17.04 -6.86 -13.80
CA VAL A 249 -16.42 -6.25 -12.61
C VAL A 249 -14.91 -6.10 -12.80
N MET A 250 -14.21 -7.14 -13.27
CA MET A 250 -12.76 -7.07 -13.51
C MET A 250 -12.41 -6.02 -14.57
N THR A 251 -13.19 -5.97 -15.64
CA THR A 251 -12.99 -5.01 -16.75
C THR A 251 -13.23 -3.58 -16.28
N HIS A 252 -14.31 -3.34 -15.54
CA HIS A 252 -14.62 -2.05 -14.96
C HIS A 252 -13.51 -1.58 -14.01
N LEU A 253 -13.07 -2.46 -13.11
CA LEU A 253 -12.03 -2.13 -12.12
C LEU A 253 -10.65 -1.90 -12.73
N ALA A 254 -10.37 -2.35 -13.96
CA ALA A 254 -9.11 -2.07 -14.64
C ALA A 254 -8.80 -0.57 -14.72
N PHE A 255 -9.84 0.27 -14.87
CA PHE A 255 -9.71 1.72 -15.02
C PHE A 255 -9.55 2.45 -13.67
N TYR A 256 -10.12 1.90 -12.60
CA TYR A 256 -10.14 2.56 -11.28
C TYR A 256 -9.07 2.02 -10.33
N THR A 257 -8.64 0.78 -10.53
CA THR A 257 -7.74 0.08 -9.60
C THR A 257 -6.40 -0.29 -10.24
N GLY A 258 -6.29 -0.12 -11.55
CA GLY A 258 -5.09 -0.37 -12.35
C GLY A 258 -5.18 -1.64 -13.19
N TRP A 259 -4.77 -1.55 -14.45
CA TRP A 259 -4.78 -2.65 -15.41
C TRP A 259 -4.13 -3.96 -14.90
N PRO A 260 -2.97 -3.94 -14.21
CA PRO A 260 -2.35 -5.17 -13.73
C PRO A 260 -3.24 -5.96 -12.75
N ARG A 261 -3.98 -5.28 -11.86
CA ARG A 261 -4.87 -5.95 -10.89
C ARG A 261 -6.02 -6.66 -11.58
N ALA A 262 -6.60 -6.06 -12.62
CA ALA A 262 -7.62 -6.70 -13.43
C ALA A 262 -7.09 -7.92 -14.19
N ILE A 263 -5.87 -7.85 -14.76
CA ILE A 263 -5.25 -8.99 -15.45
C ILE A 263 -4.97 -10.15 -14.50
N SER A 264 -4.45 -9.89 -13.29
CA SER A 264 -4.30 -10.92 -12.25
C SER A 264 -5.64 -11.56 -11.91
N ALA A 265 -6.68 -10.74 -11.70
CA ALA A 265 -8.02 -11.22 -11.38
C ALA A 265 -8.61 -12.12 -12.48
N VAL A 266 -8.48 -11.72 -13.75
CA VAL A 266 -8.92 -12.53 -14.91
C VAL A 266 -8.17 -13.85 -14.98
N THR A 267 -6.87 -13.86 -14.67
CA THR A 267 -6.05 -15.09 -14.68
C THR A 267 -6.56 -16.07 -13.63
N ILE A 268 -6.81 -15.61 -12.40
CA ILE A 268 -7.36 -16.44 -11.31
C ILE A 268 -8.78 -16.91 -11.64
N ALA A 269 -9.62 -16.02 -12.18
CA ALA A 269 -10.99 -16.32 -12.56
C ALA A 269 -11.07 -17.44 -13.60
N ARG A 270 -10.20 -17.42 -14.61
CA ARG A 270 -10.10 -18.46 -15.63
C ARG A 270 -9.86 -19.84 -15.02
N GLU A 271 -9.08 -19.93 -13.95
CA GLU A 271 -8.83 -21.21 -13.27
C GLU A 271 -10.02 -21.68 -12.44
N VAL A 272 -10.80 -20.76 -11.88
CA VAL A 272 -12.02 -21.07 -11.13
C VAL A 272 -13.16 -21.46 -12.07
N PHE A 273 -13.28 -20.82 -13.23
CA PHE A 273 -14.38 -21.03 -14.19
C PHE A 273 -14.25 -22.32 -14.99
N LYS A 274 -13.03 -22.86 -15.11
CA LYS A 274 -12.76 -24.15 -15.76
C LYS A 274 -13.15 -25.38 -14.92
N LYS A 275 -13.59 -25.19 -13.67
CA LYS A 275 -14.07 -26.24 -12.78
C LYS A 275 -15.58 -26.16 -12.67
#